data_AF-A0A2G1X3L7-F1
#
_entry.id   AF-A0A2G1X3L7-F1
#
_cell.length_a   1.000
_cell.length_b   1.000
_cell.length_c   1.000
_cell.angle_alpha   90.00
_cell.angle_beta   90.00
_cell.angle_gamma   90.00
#
_symmetry.space_group_name_H-M   'P 1'
#
loop_
_entity.id
_entity.type
_entity.pdbx_description
1 polymer ?
#
loop_
_entity_poly.entity_id
_entity_poly.type
_entity_poly.pdbx_seq_one_letter_code
_entity_poly.pdbx_strand_id
1 'polypeptide(L)'
;MTGDDGRRGRPAAARRRFLAGAATALAAVTAGCGYVPGGGDLAWEATLRAGGLAFGGDVWHRATADRLVTVENRSGRSYDFEAEVWRDVSNAAVSVLTPDGTVRSVGETERQVVGEPAVADDAAFLPVERGRLTAVDLSDGGALAATDPSGGGEKTGGSTDDPVRWRVDARSLLAAGSGDDGTDGSEDGETADGGNGASPTLRGVRAGDALALAVGPSGIAVVDAETGDPAFAVP
;
A
#
# COMPACT_ATOMS: atom_id res chain seq x y z
N MET A 1 -52.94 -39.57 5.31
CA MET A 1 -53.97 -39.55 4.25
C MET A 1 -54.92 -38.40 4.58
N THR A 2 -54.68 -37.22 3.97
CA THR A 2 -55.48 -36.57 2.89
C THR A 2 -56.79 -35.98 3.42
N GLY A 3 -57.19 -34.71 3.23
CA GLY A 3 -56.72 -33.56 2.44
C GLY A 3 -57.57 -32.34 2.88
N ASP A 4 -57.07 -31.10 2.74
CA ASP A 4 -57.43 -30.10 1.69
C ASP A 4 -58.85 -29.52 1.88
N ASP A 5 -59.18 -28.22 1.78
CA ASP A 5 -58.52 -27.04 1.21
C ASP A 5 -59.33 -25.79 1.61
N GLY A 6 -58.78 -24.56 1.58
CA GLY A 6 -59.57 -23.38 2.00
C GLY A 6 -58.94 -21.99 2.04
N ARG A 7 -58.20 -21.60 0.99
CA ARG A 7 -57.94 -20.20 0.52
C ARG A 7 -58.54 -19.02 1.31
N ARG A 8 -57.69 -18.02 1.66
CA ARG A 8 -57.76 -16.61 1.16
C ARG A 8 -56.79 -15.66 1.91
N GLY A 9 -56.10 -14.83 1.14
CA GLY A 9 -55.78 -13.44 1.54
C GLY A 9 -54.33 -13.16 1.93
N ARG A 10 -53.51 -12.77 0.95
CA ARG A 10 -52.27 -12.02 1.17
C ARG A 10 -52.63 -10.52 1.15
N PRO A 11 -52.34 -9.72 2.20
CA PRO A 11 -52.30 -8.27 2.05
C PRO A 11 -50.88 -7.76 1.83
N ALA A 12 -50.83 -6.70 1.04
CA ALA A 12 -49.68 -6.04 0.45
C ALA A 12 -48.72 -5.34 1.43
N ALA A 13 -47.52 -5.08 0.93
CA ALA A 13 -46.59 -4.12 1.49
C ALA A 13 -47.24 -2.74 1.72
N ALA A 14 -47.14 -2.21 2.93
CA ALA A 14 -47.47 -0.83 3.25
C ALA A 14 -46.30 -0.16 3.99
N ARG A 15 -45.61 0.70 3.25
CA ARG A 15 -44.61 1.66 3.74
C ARG A 15 -45.28 2.59 4.75
N ARG A 16 -44.64 2.87 5.89
CA ARG A 16 -44.80 4.14 6.64
C ARG A 16 -43.61 4.36 7.56
N ARG A 17 -42.89 5.45 7.26
CA ARG A 17 -41.79 6.05 8.01
C ARG A 17 -42.33 6.74 9.25
N PHE A 18 -41.59 6.71 10.36
CA PHE A 18 -41.47 7.86 11.26
C PHE A 18 -40.06 7.90 11.84
N LEU A 19 -39.29 8.89 11.38
CA LEU A 19 -37.99 9.30 11.89
C LEU A 19 -38.23 10.27 13.05
N ALA A 20 -37.63 10.01 14.21
CA ALA A 20 -37.33 11.02 15.22
C ALA A 20 -35.80 11.24 15.14
N GLY A 21 -35.24 12.44 15.01
CA GLY A 21 -35.73 13.74 15.42
C GLY A 21 -34.86 14.23 16.58
N ALA A 22 -33.58 14.54 16.32
CA ALA A 22 -32.72 15.26 17.25
C ALA A 22 -32.02 16.38 16.48
N ALA A 23 -32.46 17.60 16.77
CA ALA A 23 -31.97 18.84 16.19
C ALA A 23 -30.83 19.39 17.04
N THR A 24 -29.68 19.67 16.42
CA THR A 24 -28.65 20.54 16.99
C THR A 24 -28.61 21.83 16.19
N ALA A 25 -29.30 22.85 16.71
CA ALA A 25 -29.19 24.22 16.27
C ALA A 25 -28.14 24.92 17.14
N LEU A 26 -27.05 25.36 16.53
CA LEU A 26 -26.18 26.39 17.12
C LEU A 26 -25.93 27.46 16.06
N ALA A 27 -26.43 28.65 16.37
CA ALA A 27 -26.52 29.79 15.48
C ALA A 27 -25.16 30.45 15.28
N ALA A 28 -24.80 30.70 14.02
CA ALA A 28 -23.73 31.60 13.63
C ALA A 28 -24.33 32.99 13.32
N VAL A 29 -23.72 34.05 13.84
CA VAL A 29 -24.07 35.43 13.48
C VAL A 29 -22.83 36.12 12.90
N THR A 30 -22.81 36.21 11.56
CA THR A 30 -22.27 37.26 10.66
C THR A 30 -20.97 37.95 11.08
N ALA A 31 -19.87 37.87 10.32
CA ALA A 31 -19.80 38.35 8.94
C ALA A 31 -18.70 37.65 8.13
N GLY A 32 -19.04 37.35 6.88
CA GLY A 32 -18.28 36.50 5.97
C GLY A 32 -19.25 35.45 5.46
N CYS A 33 -19.71 35.57 4.22
CA CYS A 33 -20.67 34.65 3.61
C CYS A 33 -20.07 33.24 3.53
N GLY A 34 -20.15 32.50 4.64
CA GLY A 34 -19.66 31.15 4.78
C GLY A 34 -20.66 30.19 4.17
N TYR A 35 -20.25 29.55 3.07
CA TYR A 35 -20.93 28.38 2.55
C TYR A 35 -21.03 27.32 3.66
N VAL A 36 -22.25 26.97 4.04
CA VAL A 36 -22.53 25.84 4.93
C VAL A 36 -22.87 24.66 4.03
N PRO A 37 -21.97 23.70 3.81
CA PRO A 37 -22.28 22.53 3.03
C PRO A 37 -23.44 21.76 3.68
N GLY A 38 -24.46 21.40 2.89
CA GLY A 38 -25.49 20.48 3.34
C GLY A 38 -24.89 19.11 3.69
N GLY A 39 -25.59 18.27 4.45
CA GLY A 39 -25.12 16.93 4.85
C GLY A 39 -24.81 15.95 3.71
N GLY A 40 -24.89 16.39 2.45
CA GLY A 40 -24.43 15.67 1.25
C GLY A 40 -23.49 16.49 0.34
N ASP A 41 -23.12 17.72 0.73
CA ASP A 41 -22.17 18.56 -0.01
C ASP A 41 -20.71 18.24 0.31
N LEU A 42 -20.47 17.52 1.42
CA LEU A 42 -19.17 16.91 1.70
C LEU A 42 -19.22 15.45 1.26
N ALA A 43 -18.93 15.22 -0.02
CA ALA A 43 -18.46 13.92 -0.47
C ALA A 43 -17.06 13.70 0.13
N TRP A 44 -16.99 13.21 1.37
CA TRP A 44 -15.73 12.78 1.98
C TRP A 44 -15.10 11.60 1.22
N GLU A 45 -15.90 10.89 0.44
CA GLU A 45 -15.44 9.92 -0.55
C GLU A 45 -15.16 10.61 -1.89
N ALA A 46 -14.15 11.47 -1.89
CA ALA A 46 -13.45 11.73 -3.14
C ALA A 46 -12.58 10.50 -3.40
N THR A 47 -12.91 9.72 -4.44
CA THR A 47 -11.88 8.88 -5.06
C THR A 47 -10.81 9.87 -5.53
N LEU A 48 -9.75 10.05 -4.74
CA LEU A 48 -8.56 10.73 -5.20
C LEU A 48 -8.04 9.87 -6.34
N ARG A 49 -8.47 10.19 -7.56
CA ARG A 49 -7.78 9.79 -8.76
C ARG A 49 -6.50 10.64 -8.74
N ALA A 50 -5.54 10.22 -7.93
CA ALA A 50 -4.19 10.75 -7.94
C ALA A 50 -3.56 10.28 -9.26
N GLY A 51 -3.83 11.07 -10.29
CA GLY A 51 -3.43 10.89 -11.66
C GLY A 51 -3.81 12.20 -12.34
N GLY A 52 -2.95 13.20 -12.16
CA GLY A 52 -3.07 14.47 -12.87
C GLY A 52 -3.19 14.23 -14.37
N LEU A 53 -3.83 15.17 -15.06
CA LEU A 53 -4.20 15.11 -16.49
C LEU A 53 -3.00 15.08 -17.48
N ALA A 54 -1.86 14.46 -17.14
CA ALA A 54 -0.72 14.27 -18.04
C ALA A 54 0.27 13.15 -17.67
N PHE A 55 0.20 12.50 -16.50
CA PHE A 55 1.22 11.53 -16.07
C PHE A 55 0.58 10.29 -15.44
N GLY A 56 0.76 9.12 -16.08
CA GLY A 56 0.44 7.83 -15.47
C GLY A 56 1.33 7.63 -14.26
N GLY A 57 0.74 7.54 -13.07
CA GLY A 57 1.42 7.86 -11.82
C GLY A 57 2.52 6.89 -11.40
N ASP A 58 3.70 7.46 -11.17
CA ASP A 58 4.82 6.90 -10.38
C ASP A 58 4.55 6.97 -8.86
N VAL A 59 3.31 7.24 -8.45
CA VAL A 59 2.93 7.52 -7.06
C VAL A 59 1.71 6.71 -6.66
N TRP A 60 1.76 6.09 -5.49
CA TRP A 60 0.65 5.40 -4.85
C TRP A 60 0.33 6.04 -3.51
N HIS A 61 -0.97 6.22 -3.22
CA HIS A 61 -1.44 6.67 -1.92
C HIS A 61 -2.27 5.57 -1.23
N ARG A 62 -2.01 5.31 0.05
CA ARG A 62 -2.70 4.33 0.88
C ARG A 62 -3.19 4.97 2.16
N ALA A 63 -4.50 5.19 2.22
CA ALA A 63 -5.16 5.67 3.42
C ALA A 63 -5.30 4.51 4.41
N THR A 64 -5.07 4.82 5.67
CA THR A 64 -5.34 3.97 6.84
C THR A 64 -6.33 4.70 7.75
N ALA A 65 -6.57 4.20 8.97
CA ALA A 65 -7.47 4.85 9.92
C ALA A 65 -6.94 6.21 10.41
N ASP A 66 -5.63 6.39 10.48
CA ASP A 66 -4.97 7.50 11.17
C ASP A 66 -3.89 8.20 10.32
N ARG A 67 -3.62 7.73 9.10
CA ARG A 67 -2.55 8.31 8.26
C ARG A 67 -2.73 8.00 6.77
N LEU A 68 -2.08 8.80 5.94
CA LEU A 68 -1.94 8.56 4.49
C LEU A 68 -0.48 8.22 4.17
N VAL A 69 -0.23 7.01 3.68
CA VAL A 69 1.08 6.58 3.20
C VAL A 69 1.20 6.91 1.71
N THR A 70 2.29 7.55 1.32
CA THR A 70 2.61 7.84 -0.09
C THR A 70 3.89 7.12 -0.47
N VAL A 71 3.83 6.39 -1.58
CA VAL A 71 4.95 5.67 -2.18
C VAL A 71 5.22 6.28 -3.55
N GLU A 72 6.42 6.79 -3.79
CA GLU A 72 6.78 7.48 -5.01
C GLU A 72 8.05 6.90 -5.63
N ASN A 73 7.97 6.41 -6.87
CA ASN A 73 9.14 6.05 -7.65
C ASN A 73 9.92 7.31 -8.04
N ARG A 74 11.23 7.28 -7.80
CA ARG A 74 12.17 8.32 -8.17
C ARG A 74 13.18 7.75 -9.16
N SER A 75 13.58 8.58 -10.11
CA SER A 75 14.65 8.26 -11.06
C SER A 75 15.49 9.51 -11.37
N GLY A 76 16.74 9.30 -11.77
CA GLY A 76 17.66 10.38 -12.12
C GLY A 76 18.50 10.84 -10.93
N ARG A 77 18.95 12.11 -10.94
CA ARG A 77 19.84 12.62 -9.89
C ARG A 77 19.07 13.25 -8.73
N SER A 78 19.38 12.82 -7.52
CA SER A 78 18.93 13.44 -6.28
C SER A 78 20.13 13.86 -5.44
N TYR A 79 19.98 14.93 -4.67
CA TYR A 79 20.97 15.31 -3.67
C TYR A 79 20.73 14.53 -2.38
N ASP A 80 21.79 13.96 -1.84
CA ASP A 80 21.83 13.34 -0.53
C ASP A 80 22.34 14.38 0.47
N PHE A 81 21.47 14.83 1.38
CA PHE A 81 21.82 15.87 2.35
C PHE A 81 22.70 15.34 3.50
N GLU A 82 22.67 14.04 3.77
CA GLU A 82 23.48 13.43 4.82
C GLU A 82 24.91 13.21 4.35
N ALA A 83 25.06 12.71 3.13
CA ALA A 83 26.37 12.51 2.51
C ALA A 83 26.89 13.75 1.76
N GLU A 84 26.08 14.82 1.67
CA GLU A 84 26.35 16.06 0.94
C GLU A 84 26.74 15.87 -0.55
N VAL A 85 26.26 14.80 -1.20
CA VAL A 85 26.63 14.43 -2.58
C VAL A 85 25.43 14.25 -3.50
N TRP A 86 25.63 14.52 -4.79
CA TRP A 86 24.67 14.12 -5.83
C TRP A 86 24.79 12.62 -6.11
N ARG A 87 23.68 11.90 -5.99
CA ARG A 87 23.59 10.48 -6.32
C ARG A 87 22.54 10.21 -7.40
N ASP A 88 22.81 9.24 -8.24
CA ASP A 88 21.80 8.66 -9.12
C ASP A 88 20.88 7.75 -8.31
N VAL A 89 19.57 7.97 -8.39
CA VAL A 89 18.54 7.18 -7.72
C VAL A 89 17.66 6.49 -8.75
N SER A 90 17.24 5.27 -8.42
CA SER A 90 16.25 4.49 -9.16
C SER A 90 15.52 3.60 -8.16
N ASN A 91 14.78 4.24 -7.25
CA ASN A 91 14.13 3.60 -6.11
C ASN A 91 12.73 4.16 -5.87
N ALA A 92 12.05 3.69 -4.83
CA ALA A 92 10.83 4.29 -4.33
C ALA A 92 11.08 4.95 -2.96
N ALA A 93 10.54 6.14 -2.74
CA ALA A 93 10.50 6.80 -1.45
C ALA A 93 9.14 6.57 -0.79
N VAL A 94 9.14 6.39 0.53
CA VAL A 94 7.94 6.21 1.35
C VAL A 94 7.82 7.38 2.31
N SER A 95 6.65 8.00 2.34
CA SER A 95 6.32 9.09 3.27
C SER A 95 4.96 8.84 3.91
N VAL A 96 4.75 9.45 5.08
CA VAL A 96 3.51 9.37 5.85
C VAL A 96 3.02 10.78 6.15
N LEU A 97 1.76 11.04 5.85
CA LEU A 97 1.01 12.22 6.25
C LEU A 97 0.07 11.87 7.40
N THR A 98 0.22 12.54 8.54
CA THR A 98 -0.62 12.37 9.74
C THR A 98 -1.79 13.36 9.75
N PRO A 99 -2.82 13.17 10.61
CA PRO A 99 -4.07 13.95 10.56
C PRO A 99 -3.89 15.42 10.97
N ASP A 100 -2.81 15.72 11.69
CA ASP A 100 -2.38 17.07 12.04
C ASP A 100 -1.75 17.84 10.85
N GLY A 101 -1.59 17.18 9.70
CA GLY A 101 -0.99 17.76 8.50
C GLY A 101 0.52 17.56 8.40
N THR A 102 1.15 16.87 9.35
CA THR A 102 2.59 16.64 9.34
C THR A 102 2.96 15.57 8.31
N VAL A 103 3.90 15.89 7.41
CA VAL A 103 4.49 14.92 6.47
C VAL A 103 5.86 14.52 6.97
N ARG A 104 6.13 13.21 7.01
CA ARG A 104 7.45 12.65 7.33
C ARG A 104 7.92 11.70 6.24
N SER A 105 9.21 11.77 5.93
CA SER A 105 9.89 10.71 5.18
C SER A 105 10.09 9.52 6.11
N VAL A 106 9.83 8.31 5.61
CA VAL A 106 9.98 7.07 6.39
C VAL A 106 11.19 6.29 5.92
N GLY A 107 11.36 6.18 4.60
CA GLY A 107 12.43 5.38 4.06
C GLY A 107 12.43 5.33 2.55
N GLU A 108 13.41 4.60 2.04
CA GLU A 108 13.59 4.37 0.62
C GLU A 108 13.78 2.88 0.37
N THR A 109 13.22 2.37 -0.71
CA THR A 109 13.50 1.01 -1.18
C THR A 109 14.82 0.95 -1.94
N GLU A 110 15.29 -0.27 -2.21
CA GLU A 110 16.46 -0.49 -3.06
C GLU A 110 16.16 -0.38 -4.57
N ARG A 111 14.88 -0.44 -4.95
CA ARG A 111 14.39 -0.48 -6.35
C ARG A 111 13.00 0.13 -6.47
N GLN A 112 12.62 0.47 -7.70
CA GLN A 112 11.28 1.00 -7.97
C GLN A 112 10.19 -0.03 -7.66
N VAL A 113 9.04 0.48 -7.23
CA VAL A 113 7.80 -0.27 -7.04
C VAL A 113 7.15 -0.50 -8.41
N VAL A 114 6.71 -1.72 -8.67
CA VAL A 114 6.19 -2.18 -9.97
C VAL A 114 4.74 -2.60 -9.93
N GLY A 115 4.11 -2.56 -8.76
CA GLY A 115 2.74 -3.02 -8.54
C GLY A 115 2.07 -2.29 -7.38
N GLU A 116 0.80 -2.60 -7.16
CA GLU A 116 0.00 -1.97 -6.10
C GLU A 116 0.59 -2.28 -4.70
N PRO A 117 1.12 -1.29 -3.94
CA PRO A 117 1.59 -1.53 -2.57
C PRO A 117 0.42 -1.76 -1.61
N ALA A 118 0.69 -2.39 -0.48
CA ALA A 118 -0.26 -2.56 0.64
C ALA A 118 0.30 -1.95 1.93
N VAL A 119 -0.59 -1.56 2.84
CA VAL A 119 -0.24 -1.09 4.17
C VAL A 119 -1.09 -1.87 5.16
N ALA A 120 -0.47 -2.46 6.17
CA ALA A 120 -1.13 -3.13 7.29
C ALA A 120 -0.31 -2.87 8.55
N ASP A 121 -1.00 -2.64 9.67
CA ASP A 121 -0.41 -2.13 10.90
C ASP A 121 0.58 -0.99 10.61
N ASP A 122 1.76 -1.08 11.20
CA ASP A 122 2.86 -0.16 11.07
C ASP A 122 3.87 -0.58 9.99
N ALA A 123 3.43 -1.27 8.93
CA ALA A 123 4.29 -1.58 7.78
C ALA A 123 3.66 -1.25 6.42
N ALA A 124 4.51 -0.84 5.49
CA ALA A 124 4.20 -0.79 4.05
C ALA A 124 4.89 -1.95 3.33
N PHE A 125 4.12 -2.71 2.55
CA PHE A 125 4.58 -3.85 1.78
C PHE A 125 4.61 -3.48 0.29
N LEU A 126 5.81 -3.49 -0.27
CA LEU A 126 6.12 -2.88 -1.55
C LEU A 126 6.58 -3.94 -2.55
N PRO A 127 5.80 -4.22 -3.61
CA PRO A 127 6.26 -5.07 -4.70
C PRO A 127 7.25 -4.27 -5.57
N VAL A 128 8.53 -4.61 -5.48
CA VAL A 128 9.58 -3.92 -6.22
C VAL A 128 10.05 -4.72 -7.44
N GLU A 129 10.81 -4.07 -8.31
CA GLU A 129 11.40 -4.69 -9.49
C GLU A 129 12.13 -6.01 -9.17
N ARG A 130 12.22 -6.87 -10.19
CA ARG A 130 12.83 -8.21 -10.11
C ARG A 130 12.07 -9.19 -9.20
N GLY A 131 10.80 -8.91 -8.90
CA GLY A 131 9.90 -9.87 -8.23
C GLY A 131 10.11 -9.97 -6.72
N ARG A 132 10.68 -8.92 -6.11
CA ARG A 132 10.95 -8.85 -4.68
C ARG A 132 9.82 -8.13 -3.95
N LEU A 133 9.55 -8.58 -2.73
CA LEU A 133 8.65 -7.94 -1.78
C LEU A 133 9.49 -7.33 -0.67
N THR A 134 9.31 -6.04 -0.41
CA THR A 134 10.05 -5.29 0.63
C THR A 134 9.06 -4.74 1.65
N ALA A 135 9.31 -4.95 2.94
CA ALA A 135 8.53 -4.36 4.02
C ALA A 135 9.28 -3.18 4.65
N VAL A 136 8.62 -2.03 4.72
CA VAL A 136 9.14 -0.80 5.32
C VAL A 136 8.38 -0.53 6.62
N ASP A 137 9.12 -0.33 7.70
CA ASP A 137 8.60 0.05 9.01
C ASP A 137 8.04 1.47 8.98
N LEU A 138 6.82 1.65 9.44
CA LEU A 138 6.14 2.93 9.58
C LEU A 138 6.10 3.41 11.04
N SER A 139 6.41 2.56 12.02
CA SER A 139 6.29 2.81 13.47
C SER A 139 7.25 3.90 13.92
N ASP A 140 8.47 3.89 13.39
CA ASP A 140 9.53 4.84 13.69
C ASP A 140 9.90 5.62 12.42
N GLY A 141 9.18 6.71 12.15
CA GLY A 141 9.73 7.72 11.26
C GLY A 141 10.74 8.51 12.04
N GLY A 142 12.02 8.36 11.73
CA GLY A 142 13.09 9.22 12.23
C GLY A 142 12.61 10.67 12.32
N ALA A 143 12.88 11.28 13.47
CA ALA A 143 12.52 12.66 13.76
C ALA A 143 12.87 13.54 12.56
N LEU A 144 11.92 14.37 12.15
CA LEU A 144 12.05 15.40 11.14
C LEU A 144 13.52 15.86 11.00
N ALA A 145 14.12 15.69 9.82
CA ALA A 145 15.11 16.65 9.35
C ALA A 145 14.39 17.98 9.06
N ALA A 146 13.71 18.53 10.07
CA ALA A 146 13.37 19.94 10.10
C ALA A 146 14.69 20.62 10.38
N THR A 147 15.24 21.27 9.36
CA THR A 147 16.42 22.11 9.47
C THR A 147 16.09 23.27 10.43
N ASP A 148 16.33 23.07 11.72
CA ASP A 148 16.41 24.16 12.69
C ASP A 148 17.88 24.57 12.78
N PRO A 149 18.30 25.73 12.22
CA PRO A 149 19.71 26.13 12.19
C PRO A 149 20.23 26.60 13.56
N SER A 150 19.57 26.27 14.68
CA SER A 150 19.91 26.77 16.00
C SER A 150 19.55 25.79 17.12
N GLY A 151 20.37 24.77 17.36
CA GLY A 151 20.19 23.94 18.54
C GLY A 151 21.20 22.82 18.70
N GLY A 152 22.32 23.10 19.36
CA GLY A 152 23.21 22.07 19.89
C GLY A 152 22.48 21.26 20.97
N GLY A 153 22.22 19.99 20.68
CA GLY A 153 21.65 19.04 21.63
C GLY A 153 22.08 17.63 21.27
N GLU A 154 23.04 17.09 22.02
CA GLU A 154 23.45 15.69 21.98
C GLU A 154 22.22 14.80 22.24
N LYS A 155 21.79 14.04 21.23
CA LYS A 155 20.86 12.92 21.39
C LYS A 155 21.63 11.62 21.23
N THR A 156 21.93 11.00 22.37
CA THR A 156 22.31 9.59 22.45
C THR A 156 21.05 8.74 22.33
N GLY A 157 20.93 8.00 21.23
CA GLY A 157 19.89 7.00 21.00
C GLY A 157 20.19 6.26 19.71
N GLY A 158 20.63 5.01 19.82
CA GLY A 158 21.02 4.20 18.66
C GLY A 158 19.82 3.98 17.74
N SER A 159 19.83 4.67 16.60
CA SER A 159 18.94 4.41 15.47
C SER A 159 19.53 3.24 14.69
N THR A 160 18.82 2.11 14.64
CA THR A 160 19.00 1.16 13.54
C THR A 160 18.42 1.83 12.30
N ASP A 161 19.23 2.66 11.63
CA ASP A 161 18.84 3.62 10.57
C ASP A 161 18.27 3.01 9.26
N ASP A 162 18.05 1.69 9.17
CA ASP A 162 17.36 1.09 8.00
C ASP A 162 15.86 0.93 8.32
N PRO A 163 14.97 1.72 7.70
CA PRO A 163 13.52 1.56 7.85
C PRO A 163 13.00 0.30 7.16
N VAL A 164 13.83 -0.47 6.45
CA VAL A 164 13.41 -1.73 5.85
C VAL A 164 13.47 -2.88 6.87
N ARG A 165 12.30 -3.44 7.19
CA ARG A 165 12.16 -4.60 8.09
C ARG A 165 12.74 -5.86 7.48
N TRP A 166 12.37 -6.16 6.24
CA TRP A 166 12.81 -7.35 5.53
C TRP A 166 12.62 -7.21 4.02
N ARG A 167 13.29 -8.11 3.27
CA ARG A 167 13.24 -8.19 1.81
C ARG A 167 13.19 -9.66 1.37
N VAL A 168 12.14 -10.06 0.65
CA VAL A 168 11.92 -11.45 0.21
C VAL A 168 11.86 -11.55 -1.30
N ASP A 169 12.50 -12.57 -1.87
CA ASP A 169 12.36 -12.90 -3.29
C ASP A 169 11.08 -13.73 -3.52
N ALA A 170 9.95 -13.03 -3.67
CA ALA A 170 8.65 -13.67 -3.87
C ALA A 170 8.57 -14.44 -5.19
N ARG A 171 9.33 -14.02 -6.22
CA ARG A 171 9.47 -14.79 -7.47
C ARG A 171 10.09 -16.16 -7.20
N SER A 172 11.13 -16.24 -6.38
CA SER A 172 11.74 -17.53 -6.05
C SER A 172 10.76 -18.45 -5.31
N LEU A 173 9.90 -17.90 -4.44
CA LEU A 173 8.87 -18.67 -3.74
C LEU A 173 7.82 -19.24 -4.71
N LEU A 174 7.38 -18.42 -5.69
CA LEU A 174 6.46 -18.85 -6.73
C LEU A 174 7.04 -19.93 -7.63
N ALA A 175 8.34 -19.86 -7.93
CA ALA A 175 9.01 -20.87 -8.77
C ALA A 175 9.18 -22.22 -8.05
N ALA A 176 9.38 -22.22 -6.73
CA ALA A 176 9.60 -23.44 -5.95
C ALA A 176 8.33 -24.31 -5.79
N GLY A 177 7.13 -23.72 -5.91
CA GLY A 177 5.86 -24.45 -5.85
C GLY A 177 5.52 -25.21 -7.13
N SER A 178 6.17 -24.87 -8.25
CA SER A 178 6.10 -25.59 -9.51
C SER A 178 6.99 -26.83 -9.44
N GLY A 179 6.60 -27.78 -8.60
CA GLY A 179 7.25 -29.09 -8.53
C GLY A 179 7.22 -29.74 -9.91
N ASP A 180 8.37 -29.76 -10.57
CA ASP A 180 8.67 -30.61 -11.72
C ASP A 180 8.70 -32.06 -11.21
N ASP A 181 7.54 -32.70 -11.20
CA ASP A 181 7.42 -34.15 -11.09
C ASP A 181 7.39 -34.71 -12.52
N GLY A 182 8.57 -35.00 -13.09
CA GLY A 182 8.64 -35.36 -14.50
C GLY A 182 10.00 -35.70 -15.10
N THR A 183 10.62 -36.77 -14.62
CA THR A 183 11.45 -37.73 -15.40
C THR A 183 12.77 -37.30 -16.05
N ASP A 184 13.78 -38.11 -15.72
CA ASP A 184 14.99 -38.43 -16.46
C ASP A 184 14.88 -38.41 -18.00
N GLY A 185 15.88 -37.81 -18.64
CA GLY A 185 16.28 -38.25 -19.98
C GLY A 185 16.72 -37.17 -20.96
N SER A 186 18.00 -37.24 -21.30
CA SER A 186 18.63 -36.83 -22.56
C SER A 186 19.20 -35.42 -22.65
N GLU A 187 20.51 -35.43 -22.93
CA GLU A 187 21.34 -34.34 -23.40
C GLU A 187 20.87 -33.87 -24.80
N ASP A 188 21.36 -32.70 -25.18
CA ASP A 188 21.43 -32.14 -26.54
C ASP A 188 20.29 -31.19 -26.95
N GLY A 189 20.63 -29.90 -27.02
CA GLY A 189 19.78 -28.90 -27.68
C GLY A 189 20.14 -27.47 -27.34
N GLU A 190 21.28 -26.99 -27.86
CA GLU A 190 21.51 -25.55 -28.02
C GLU A 190 20.31 -24.93 -28.76
N THR A 191 19.56 -24.07 -28.09
CA THR A 191 18.70 -23.09 -28.77
C THR A 191 18.92 -21.72 -28.14
N ALA A 192 19.61 -20.89 -28.90
CA ALA A 192 19.66 -19.45 -28.73
C ALA A 192 18.26 -18.87 -28.95
N ASP A 193 17.73 -18.20 -27.94
CA ASP A 193 17.19 -16.84 -28.03
C ASP A 193 16.74 -16.48 -26.61
N GLY A 194 17.67 -15.94 -25.81
CA GLY A 194 17.39 -15.49 -24.45
C GLY A 194 16.63 -14.18 -24.52
N GLY A 195 15.37 -14.27 -24.94
CA GLY A 195 14.48 -13.14 -25.09
C GLY A 195 14.56 -12.24 -23.86
N ASN A 196 14.44 -10.95 -24.12
CA ASN A 196 14.14 -9.90 -23.14
C ASN A 196 12.74 -10.12 -22.54
N GLY A 197 12.44 -11.34 -22.09
CA GLY A 197 11.24 -11.70 -21.38
C GLY A 197 11.29 -10.91 -20.09
N ALA A 198 10.53 -9.82 -20.05
CA ALA A 198 10.27 -9.07 -18.84
C ALA A 198 9.98 -10.10 -17.75
N SER A 199 10.94 -10.26 -16.82
CA SER A 199 10.79 -11.22 -15.74
C SER A 199 9.46 -10.91 -15.06
N PRO A 200 8.58 -11.89 -14.83
CA PRO A 200 7.23 -11.65 -14.37
C PRO A 200 7.27 -10.77 -13.11
N THR A 201 6.75 -9.55 -13.23
CA THR A 201 6.69 -8.59 -12.13
C THR A 201 5.50 -8.89 -11.24
N LEU A 202 5.65 -8.63 -9.94
CA LEU A 202 4.52 -8.68 -9.02
C LEU A 202 3.50 -7.62 -9.45
N ARG A 203 2.23 -8.00 -9.54
CA ARG A 203 1.12 -7.10 -9.89
C ARG A 203 0.73 -6.20 -8.71
N GLY A 204 0.90 -6.71 -7.51
CA GLY A 204 0.54 -6.00 -6.29
C GLY A 204 0.70 -6.85 -5.05
N VAL A 205 0.31 -6.27 -3.92
CA VAL A 205 0.35 -6.90 -2.61
C VAL A 205 -1.01 -6.74 -1.94
N ARG A 206 -1.41 -7.75 -1.17
CA ARG A 206 -2.44 -7.61 -0.12
C ARG A 206 -1.76 -7.91 1.21
N ALA A 207 -2.11 -7.17 2.25
CA ALA A 207 -1.53 -7.38 3.57
C ALA A 207 -2.62 -7.29 4.63
N GLY A 208 -2.42 -8.04 5.71
CA GLY A 208 -3.06 -7.85 7.00
C GLY A 208 -2.00 -8.02 8.08
N ASP A 209 -2.45 -8.03 9.33
CA ASP A 209 -1.57 -7.91 10.50
C ASP A 209 -0.56 -9.06 10.63
N ALA A 210 -0.95 -10.27 10.20
CA ALA A 210 -0.11 -11.46 10.30
C ALA A 210 0.59 -11.85 8.99
N LEU A 211 0.04 -11.48 7.83
CA LEU A 211 0.50 -12.02 6.54
C LEU A 211 0.55 -10.95 5.44
N ALA A 212 1.58 -11.03 4.62
CA ALA A 212 1.70 -10.30 3.37
C ALA A 212 1.65 -11.26 2.16
N LEU A 213 0.75 -10.98 1.24
CA LEU A 213 0.46 -11.76 0.03
C LEU A 213 0.98 -10.98 -1.20
N ALA A 214 2.08 -11.44 -1.78
CA ALA A 214 2.54 -10.99 -3.09
C ALA A 214 1.73 -11.67 -4.20
N VAL A 215 1.15 -10.87 -5.10
CA VAL A 215 0.35 -11.36 -6.23
C VAL A 215 1.18 -11.26 -7.50
N GLY A 216 1.60 -12.41 -8.03
CA GLY A 216 2.26 -12.55 -9.32
C GLY A 216 1.27 -12.71 -10.48
N PRO A 217 1.77 -12.82 -11.71
CA PRO A 217 0.92 -13.10 -12.88
C PRO A 217 0.45 -14.56 -12.95
N SER A 218 1.21 -15.50 -12.38
CA SER A 218 0.88 -16.93 -12.37
C SER A 218 0.28 -17.39 -11.04
N GLY A 219 0.66 -16.76 -9.93
CA GLY A 219 0.31 -17.27 -8.61
C GLY A 219 0.46 -16.25 -7.48
N ILE A 220 0.44 -16.74 -6.24
CA ILE A 220 0.59 -15.96 -5.02
C ILE A 220 1.69 -16.51 -4.10
N ALA A 221 2.46 -15.63 -3.48
CA ALA A 221 3.41 -15.97 -2.43
C ALA A 221 2.99 -15.29 -1.13
N VAL A 222 2.95 -16.05 -0.04
CA VAL A 222 2.55 -15.57 1.29
C VAL A 222 3.74 -15.66 2.24
N VAL A 223 4.00 -14.57 2.92
CA VAL A 223 5.03 -14.45 3.95
C VAL A 223 4.41 -13.92 5.25
N ASP A 224 5.05 -14.22 6.36
CA ASP A 224 4.79 -13.57 7.64
C ASP A 224 5.01 -12.06 7.51
N ALA A 225 4.07 -11.26 7.98
CA ALA A 225 4.12 -9.80 7.84
C ALA A 225 5.24 -9.17 8.69
N GLU A 226 5.54 -9.75 9.84
CA GLU A 226 6.54 -9.23 10.79
C GLU A 226 7.95 -9.63 10.36
N THR A 227 8.17 -10.91 10.02
CA THR A 227 9.51 -11.46 9.79
C THR A 227 9.88 -11.62 8.31
N GLY A 228 8.88 -11.68 7.42
CA GLY A 228 9.08 -12.02 6.02
C GLY A 228 9.33 -13.52 5.79
N ASP A 229 9.19 -14.37 6.80
CA ASP A 229 9.38 -15.81 6.65
C ASP A 229 8.34 -16.40 5.69
N PRO A 230 8.74 -17.27 4.74
CA PRO A 230 7.79 -17.90 3.83
C PRO A 230 6.76 -18.75 4.59
N ALA A 231 5.47 -18.46 4.38
CA ALA A 231 4.38 -19.26 4.92
C ALA A 231 3.97 -20.35 3.92
N PHE A 232 3.59 -19.94 2.70
CA PHE A 232 3.28 -20.84 1.58
C PHE A 232 3.28 -20.08 0.24
N ALA A 233 3.31 -20.82 -0.86
CA ALA A 233 3.13 -20.28 -2.20
C ALA A 233 2.21 -21.17 -3.03
N VAL A 234 1.45 -20.55 -3.93
CA VAL A 234 0.58 -21.23 -4.90
C VAL A 234 0.97 -20.69 -6.28
N PRO A 235 1.66 -21.48 -7.12
CA PRO A 235 2.23 -21.03 -8.39
C PRO A 235 1.20 -20.70 -9.47
#